data_AF-A0A9Q5VIG2-F1
#
_entry.id   AF-A0A9Q5VIG2-F1
#
_cell.length_a   1.000
_cell.length_b   1.000
_cell.length_c   1.000
_cell.angle_alpha   90.00
_cell.angle_beta   90.00
_cell.angle_gamma   90.00
#
_symmetry.space_group_name_H-M   'P 1'
#
loop_
_entity.id
_entity.type
_entity.pdbx_description
1 polymer ?
#
loop_
_entity_poly.entity_id
_entity_poly.type
_entity_poly.pdbx_seq_one_letter_code
_entity_poly.pdbx_strand_id
1 'polypeptide(L)'
;MKKVLFTLLFVLYSSFLSFYIYAKPSSASSITIQSQLTQLIQLIQQREAIMKDVAAFKYNHNLSPYDAKRERVILTHIEKQFDNHKKSAAILINTQILMDISKQIEAYWINFWKTHLTIKPIAQHNLQQIRTIITVTDQKITNLIKQIQTQNHFDKLSSNKNNKKFNFYQVIYHLIDQKFKLKEVDVIYNKMLASSLVQVININ
;
A
#
# COMPACT_ATOMS: atom_id res chain seq x y z
N MET A 1 -23.61 -37.99 14.66
CA MET A 1 -23.73 -37.84 13.20
C MET A 1 -22.99 -36.58 12.74
N LYS A 2 -22.02 -36.77 11.84
CA LYS A 2 -21.33 -35.82 10.91
C LYS A 2 -20.91 -34.45 11.48
N LYS A 3 -19.66 -34.32 11.95
CA LYS A 3 -18.37 -34.10 11.22
C LYS A 3 -18.00 -32.61 11.20
N VAL A 4 -17.09 -32.29 12.11
CA VAL A 4 -16.02 -31.28 12.00
C VAL A 4 -15.51 -31.18 10.55
N LEU A 5 -15.42 -29.98 9.97
CA LEU A 5 -14.67 -29.75 8.74
C LEU A 5 -13.40 -28.96 9.06
N PHE A 6 -12.31 -29.71 9.06
CA PHE A 6 -10.91 -29.34 9.18
C PHE A 6 -10.45 -28.53 7.95
N THR A 7 -9.65 -27.49 8.21
CA THR A 7 -8.41 -27.07 7.50
C THR A 7 -8.28 -27.03 5.97
N LEU A 8 -7.48 -26.02 5.55
CA LEU A 8 -6.51 -26.03 4.44
C LEU A 8 -7.06 -25.95 3.01
N LEU A 9 -6.75 -24.83 2.36
CA LEU A 9 -6.43 -24.82 0.93
C LEU A 9 -5.05 -24.19 0.75
N PHE A 10 -4.08 -25.09 0.67
CA PHE A 10 -2.69 -24.92 0.30
C PHE A 10 -2.58 -24.85 -1.24
N VAL A 11 -1.59 -24.11 -1.72
CA VAL A 11 -0.73 -24.32 -2.91
C VAL A 11 -1.27 -25.22 -4.03
N LEU A 12 -1.34 -24.68 -5.27
CA LEU A 12 -0.76 -25.22 -6.52
C LEU A 12 -1.40 -24.53 -7.75
N TYR A 13 -0.60 -23.84 -8.57
CA TYR A 13 -0.38 -24.29 -9.95
C TYR A 13 0.87 -23.62 -10.54
N SER A 14 1.81 -24.49 -10.87
CA SER A 14 3.03 -24.29 -11.62
C SER A 14 2.78 -24.16 -13.13
N SER A 15 3.84 -23.80 -13.85
CA SER A 15 4.04 -23.85 -15.31
C SER A 15 3.25 -22.88 -16.19
N PHE A 16 3.87 -21.73 -16.47
CA PHE A 16 3.86 -21.18 -17.82
C PHE A 16 5.30 -20.86 -18.25
N LEU A 17 5.77 -21.68 -19.18
CA LEU A 17 6.83 -21.50 -20.15
C LEU A 17 7.77 -20.29 -19.97
N SER A 18 9.00 -20.63 -19.63
CA SER A 18 10.21 -19.94 -20.04
C SER A 18 10.25 -19.76 -21.56
N PHE A 19 10.10 -18.52 -22.02
CA PHE A 19 10.77 -18.02 -23.22
C PHE A 19 11.89 -17.09 -22.75
N TYR A 20 13.12 -17.59 -22.77
CA TYR A 20 14.31 -16.75 -22.70
C TYR A 20 14.39 -15.96 -24.01
N ILE A 21 13.94 -14.71 -24.00
CA ILE A 21 14.43 -13.73 -24.96
C ILE A 21 15.72 -13.17 -24.36
N TYR A 22 16.83 -13.53 -24.98
CA TYR A 22 18.13 -12.87 -24.79
C TYR A 22 18.00 -11.42 -25.29
N ALA A 23 17.36 -10.57 -24.50
CA ALA A 23 17.49 -9.13 -24.65
C ALA A 23 18.87 -8.76 -24.08
N LYS A 24 19.78 -8.41 -24.99
CA LYS A 24 21.04 -7.73 -24.68
C LYS A 24 20.78 -6.70 -23.57
N PRO A 25 21.54 -6.67 -22.46
CA PRO A 25 21.31 -5.70 -21.40
C PRO A 25 21.52 -4.31 -22.00
N SER A 26 20.43 -3.61 -22.31
CA SER A 26 20.49 -2.16 -22.47
C SER A 26 20.97 -1.65 -21.12
N SER A 27 22.06 -0.89 -21.13
CA SER A 27 22.57 -0.14 -19.99
C SER A 27 21.41 0.29 -19.09
N ALA A 28 21.32 -0.32 -17.91
CA ALA A 28 20.28 -0.03 -16.95
C ALA A 28 20.31 1.48 -16.71
N SER A 29 19.29 2.18 -17.21
CA SER A 29 19.10 3.58 -16.85
C SER A 29 19.06 3.60 -15.33
N SER A 30 19.98 4.34 -14.72
CA SER A 30 20.00 4.49 -13.27
C SER A 30 18.69 5.16 -12.87
N ILE A 31 17.70 4.36 -12.46
CA ILE A 31 16.43 4.89 -11.98
C ILE A 31 16.76 5.72 -10.75
N THR A 32 16.46 7.01 -10.80
CA THR A 32 16.72 7.91 -9.68
C THR A 32 15.82 7.55 -8.50
N ILE A 33 16.31 7.72 -7.27
CA ILE A 33 15.51 7.53 -6.04
C ILE A 33 14.19 8.32 -6.11
N GLN A 34 14.22 9.53 -6.68
CA GLN A 34 13.02 10.34 -6.86
C GLN A 34 11.98 9.69 -7.78
N SER A 35 12.41 9.01 -8.85
CA SER A 35 11.52 8.26 -9.74
C SER A 35 10.85 7.09 -9.00
N GLN A 36 11.61 6.33 -8.22
CA GLN A 36 11.07 5.23 -7.40
C GLN A 36 10.11 5.74 -6.32
N LEU A 37 10.43 6.85 -5.64
CA LEU A 37 9.52 7.46 -4.67
C LEU A 37 8.23 7.94 -5.32
N THR A 38 8.31 8.50 -6.54
CA THR A 38 7.13 8.87 -7.31
C THR A 38 6.28 7.65 -7.64
N GLN A 39 6.90 6.56 -8.11
CA GLN A 39 6.21 5.32 -8.41
C GLN A 39 5.57 4.70 -7.15
N LEU A 40 6.24 4.77 -6.01
CA LEU A 40 5.73 4.30 -4.72
C LEU A 40 4.44 5.03 -4.35
N ILE A 41 4.44 6.37 -4.44
CA ILE A 41 3.27 7.18 -4.11
C ILE A 41 2.12 6.92 -5.08
N GLN A 42 2.42 6.72 -6.37
CA GLN A 42 1.40 6.33 -7.36
C GLN A 42 0.78 4.97 -7.06
N LEU A 43 1.57 3.97 -6.64
CA LEU A 43 1.05 2.67 -6.24
C LEU A 43 0.16 2.77 -5.00
N ILE A 44 0.56 3.58 -4.00
CA ILE A 44 -0.27 3.82 -2.81
C ILE A 44 -1.58 4.51 -3.21
N GLN A 45 -1.54 5.51 -4.09
CA GLN A 45 -2.76 6.15 -4.60
C GLN A 45 -3.66 5.16 -5.35
N GLN A 46 -3.09 4.27 -6.18
CA GLN A 46 -3.86 3.22 -6.86
C GLN A 46 -4.52 2.26 -5.88
N ARG A 47 -3.78 1.86 -4.82
CA ARG A 47 -4.31 1.04 -3.73
C ARG A 47 -5.49 1.71 -3.05
N GLU A 48 -5.38 3.00 -2.73
CA GLU A 48 -6.43 3.72 -2.00
C GLU A 48 -7.63 4.09 -2.89
N ALA A 49 -7.43 4.30 -4.20
CA ALA A 49 -8.53 4.59 -5.13
C ALA A 49 -9.56 3.45 -5.22
N ILE A 50 -9.15 2.18 -5.03
CA ILE A 50 -10.07 1.03 -5.05
C ILE A 50 -11.05 1.04 -3.87
N MET A 51 -10.79 1.84 -2.83
CA MET A 51 -11.62 1.89 -1.63
C MET A 51 -13.01 2.48 -1.91
N LYS A 52 -13.20 3.19 -3.02
CA LYS A 52 -14.53 3.55 -3.52
C LYS A 52 -15.38 2.30 -3.85
N ASP A 53 -14.79 1.27 -4.44
CA ASP A 53 -15.50 0.03 -4.74
C ASP A 53 -15.76 -0.79 -3.47
N VAL A 54 -14.84 -0.75 -2.50
CA VAL A 54 -15.08 -1.32 -1.16
C VAL A 54 -16.26 -0.62 -0.50
N ALA A 55 -16.32 0.71 -0.59
CA ALA A 55 -17.42 1.52 -0.09
C ALA A 55 -18.75 1.13 -0.75
N ALA A 56 -18.75 0.98 -2.09
CA ALA A 56 -19.92 0.58 -2.85
C ALA A 56 -20.43 -0.81 -2.42
N PHE A 57 -19.50 -1.77 -2.26
CA PHE A 57 -19.83 -3.09 -1.72
C PHE A 57 -20.43 -2.99 -0.33
N LYS A 58 -19.77 -2.27 0.59
CA LYS A 58 -20.23 -2.12 1.98
C LYS A 58 -21.59 -1.44 2.06
N TYR A 59 -21.82 -0.38 1.28
CA TYR A 59 -23.11 0.30 1.18
C TYR A 59 -24.24 -0.66 0.79
N ASN A 60 -24.04 -1.43 -0.29
CA ASN A 60 -25.05 -2.35 -0.81
C ASN A 60 -25.36 -3.52 0.14
N HIS A 61 -24.47 -3.80 1.10
CA HIS A 61 -24.63 -4.88 2.07
C HIS A 61 -24.87 -4.38 3.50
N ASN A 62 -25.13 -3.08 3.69
CA ASN A 62 -25.31 -2.43 5.01
C ASN A 62 -24.15 -2.69 6.00
N LEU A 63 -22.92 -2.70 5.49
CA LEU A 63 -21.71 -2.89 6.27
C LEU A 63 -21.08 -1.55 6.66
N SER A 64 -20.46 -1.52 7.84
CA SER A 64 -19.67 -0.38 8.31
C SER A 64 -18.33 -0.28 7.57
N PRO A 65 -17.80 0.94 7.32
CA PRO A 65 -16.40 1.12 6.95
C PRO A 65 -15.43 0.45 7.92
N TYR A 66 -15.72 0.51 9.22
CA TYR A 66 -14.85 -0.03 10.27
C TYR A 66 -15.10 -1.52 10.54
N ASP A 67 -14.04 -2.33 10.47
CA ASP A 67 -14.03 -3.75 10.84
C ASP A 67 -12.77 -4.07 11.67
N ALA A 68 -12.89 -3.87 12.99
CA ALA A 68 -11.81 -4.12 13.95
C ALA A 68 -11.26 -5.56 13.89
N LYS A 69 -12.13 -6.54 13.64
CA LYS A 69 -11.74 -7.95 13.59
C LYS A 69 -10.85 -8.19 12.38
N ARG A 70 -11.23 -7.66 11.22
CA ARG A 70 -10.43 -7.77 9.99
C ARG A 70 -9.11 -7.01 10.10
N GLU A 71 -9.10 -5.79 10.63
CA GLU A 71 -7.88 -5.01 10.83
C GLU A 71 -6.89 -5.74 11.74
N ARG A 72 -7.38 -6.32 12.86
CA ARG A 72 -6.54 -7.13 13.75
C ARG A 72 -5.95 -8.34 13.02
N VAL A 73 -6.73 -9.06 12.20
CA VAL A 73 -6.22 -10.19 11.42
C VAL A 73 -5.09 -9.77 10.48
N ILE A 74 -5.21 -8.61 9.83
CA ILE A 74 -4.17 -8.07 8.94
C ILE A 74 -2.91 -7.73 9.74
N LEU A 75 -3.05 -6.98 10.84
CA LEU A 75 -1.91 -6.57 11.66
C LEU A 75 -1.19 -7.77 12.28
N THR A 76 -1.93 -8.74 12.84
CA THR A 76 -1.34 -9.98 13.38
C THR A 76 -0.65 -10.81 12.29
N HIS A 77 -1.17 -10.82 11.06
CA HIS A 77 -0.50 -11.50 9.96
C HIS A 77 0.83 -10.83 9.60
N ILE A 78 0.85 -9.51 9.54
CA ILE A 78 2.07 -8.72 9.27
C ILE A 78 3.08 -8.92 10.40
N GLU A 79 2.65 -8.78 11.65
CA GLU A 79 3.52 -8.94 12.83
C GLU A 79 4.25 -10.30 12.83
N LYS A 80 3.55 -11.39 12.46
CA LYS A 80 4.13 -12.74 12.37
C LYS A 80 5.20 -12.90 11.28
N GLN A 81 5.33 -11.96 10.35
CA GLN A 81 6.34 -12.00 9.29
C GLN A 81 7.66 -11.33 9.71
N PHE A 82 7.74 -10.71 10.89
CA PHE A 82 8.91 -9.95 11.34
C PHE A 82 9.43 -10.43 12.69
N ASP A 83 10.64 -10.97 12.70
CA ASP A 83 11.36 -11.36 13.93
C ASP A 83 11.97 -10.15 14.66
N ASN A 84 12.02 -8.98 14.03
CA ASN A 84 12.62 -7.76 14.59
C ASN A 84 11.53 -6.76 14.99
N HIS A 85 11.46 -6.45 16.28
CA HIS A 85 10.45 -5.56 16.85
C HIS A 85 10.44 -4.16 16.24
N LYS A 86 11.60 -3.57 15.91
CA LYS A 86 11.68 -2.24 15.30
C LYS A 86 11.19 -2.25 13.85
N LYS A 87 11.53 -3.31 13.09
CA LYS A 87 11.01 -3.56 11.73
C LYS A 87 9.49 -3.69 11.75
N SER A 88 9.01 -4.55 12.64
CA SER A 88 7.59 -4.80 12.83
C SER A 88 6.84 -3.50 13.16
N ALA A 89 7.31 -2.72 14.15
CA ALA A 89 6.63 -1.52 14.61
C ALA A 89 6.37 -0.49 13.49
N ALA A 90 7.39 -0.13 12.71
CA ALA A 90 7.21 0.92 11.70
C ALA A 90 6.44 0.43 10.46
N ILE A 91 6.48 -0.87 10.13
CA ILE A 91 5.61 -1.47 9.11
C ILE A 91 4.15 -1.52 9.59
N LEU A 92 3.92 -1.88 10.86
CA LEU A 92 2.60 -1.89 11.48
C LEU A 92 1.99 -0.48 11.53
N ILE A 93 2.77 0.54 11.94
CA ILE A 93 2.34 1.95 11.94
C ILE A 93 1.96 2.40 10.53
N ASN A 94 2.80 2.13 9.52
CA ASN A 94 2.48 2.49 8.14
C ASN A 94 1.21 1.77 7.65
N THR A 95 1.04 0.49 7.99
CA THR A 95 -0.16 -0.27 7.66
C THR A 95 -1.41 0.33 8.30
N GLN A 96 -1.35 0.70 9.59
CA GLN A 96 -2.46 1.34 10.29
C GLN A 96 -2.86 2.66 9.62
N ILE A 97 -1.88 3.49 9.24
CA ILE A 97 -2.13 4.74 8.53
C ILE A 97 -2.83 4.49 7.18
N LEU A 98 -2.37 3.49 6.41
CA LEU A 98 -3.04 3.13 5.15
C LEU A 98 -4.47 2.63 5.39
N MET A 99 -4.71 1.81 6.42
CA MET A 99 -6.07 1.38 6.79
C MET A 99 -6.95 2.55 7.20
N ASP A 100 -6.42 3.56 7.88
CA ASP A 100 -7.17 4.75 8.28
C ASP A 100 -7.49 5.67 7.09
N ILE A 101 -6.58 5.78 6.12
CA ILE A 101 -6.83 6.45 4.84
C ILE A 101 -7.94 5.72 4.07
N SER A 102 -7.85 4.38 3.96
CA SER A 102 -8.89 3.58 3.31
C SER A 102 -10.26 3.81 3.94
N LYS A 103 -10.34 3.83 5.28
CA LYS A 103 -11.58 4.08 6.02
C LYS A 103 -12.16 5.47 5.76
N GLN A 104 -11.34 6.51 5.63
CA GLN A 104 -11.83 7.86 5.30
C GLN A 104 -12.47 7.89 3.91
N ILE A 105 -11.82 7.27 2.92
CA ILE A 105 -12.35 7.18 1.56
C ILE A 105 -13.68 6.43 1.57
N GLU A 106 -13.75 5.30 2.27
CA GLU A 106 -14.98 4.53 2.39
C GLU A 106 -16.11 5.31 3.06
N ALA A 107 -15.80 5.97 4.19
CA ALA A 107 -16.77 6.76 4.94
C ALA A 107 -17.30 7.94 4.12
N TYR A 108 -16.41 8.64 3.39
CA TYR A 108 -16.79 9.72 2.48
C TYR A 108 -17.81 9.22 1.46
N TRP A 109 -17.53 8.12 0.75
CA TRP A 109 -18.41 7.64 -0.32
C TRP A 109 -19.73 7.08 0.22
N ILE A 110 -19.70 6.35 1.33
CA ILE A 110 -20.92 5.88 1.99
C ILE A 110 -21.79 7.05 2.42
N ASN A 111 -21.21 8.09 3.02
CA ASN A 111 -21.95 9.28 3.40
C ASN A 111 -22.52 10.00 2.18
N PHE A 112 -21.73 10.15 1.12
CA PHE A 112 -22.16 10.74 -0.14
C PHE A 112 -23.41 10.05 -0.71
N TRP A 113 -23.45 8.72 -0.77
CA TRP A 113 -24.64 8.01 -1.27
C TRP A 113 -25.83 8.05 -0.32
N LYS A 114 -25.60 8.10 1.00
CA LYS A 114 -26.68 8.30 1.98
C LYS A 114 -27.36 9.66 1.82
N THR A 115 -26.61 10.71 1.48
CA THR A 115 -27.16 12.06 1.31
C THR A 115 -27.66 12.35 -0.12
N HIS A 116 -27.25 11.56 -1.11
CA HIS A 116 -27.64 11.71 -2.52
C HIS A 116 -28.42 10.48 -3.01
N LEU A 117 -29.68 10.34 -2.57
CA LEU A 117 -30.49 9.13 -2.76
C LEU A 117 -30.74 8.73 -4.23
N THR A 118 -30.63 9.70 -5.16
CA THR A 118 -30.77 9.49 -6.61
C THR A 118 -29.54 8.86 -7.24
N ILE A 119 -28.39 8.91 -6.57
CA ILE A 119 -27.11 8.35 -7.06
C ILE A 119 -26.85 7.05 -6.31
N LYS A 120 -27.01 5.91 -7.01
CA LYS A 120 -26.68 4.61 -6.44
C LYS A 120 -25.20 4.28 -6.63
N PRO A 121 -24.55 3.60 -5.67
CA PRO A 121 -23.20 3.09 -5.87
C PRO A 121 -23.17 2.03 -6.97
N ILE A 122 -22.25 2.21 -7.91
CA ILE A 122 -21.90 1.20 -8.90
C ILE A 122 -20.45 0.81 -8.62
N ALA A 123 -20.24 -0.43 -8.15
CA ALA A 123 -18.91 -0.98 -7.98
C ALA A 123 -18.35 -1.38 -9.35
N GLN A 124 -17.15 -0.93 -9.68
CA GLN A 124 -16.49 -1.33 -10.93
C GLN A 124 -15.92 -2.76 -10.82
N HIS A 125 -15.54 -3.15 -9.60
CA HIS A 125 -14.97 -4.46 -9.29
C HIS A 125 -15.80 -5.19 -8.24
N ASN A 126 -15.90 -6.52 -8.37
CA ASN A 126 -16.45 -7.35 -7.31
C ASN A 126 -15.45 -7.55 -6.17
N LEU A 127 -15.90 -8.04 -5.00
CA LEU A 127 -15.06 -8.16 -3.81
C LEU A 127 -13.79 -9.02 -4.03
N GLN A 128 -13.87 -10.07 -4.85
CA GLN A 128 -12.71 -10.91 -5.14
C GLN A 128 -11.68 -10.15 -6.00
N GLN A 129 -12.14 -9.42 -7.02
CA GLN A 129 -11.27 -8.57 -7.85
C GLN A 129 -10.62 -7.47 -7.02
N ILE A 130 -11.38 -6.80 -6.14
CA ILE A 130 -10.85 -5.78 -5.22
C ILE A 130 -9.72 -6.36 -4.36
N ARG A 131 -9.94 -7.54 -3.75
CA ARG A 131 -8.92 -8.21 -2.92
C ARG A 131 -7.66 -8.55 -3.72
N THR A 132 -7.81 -9.02 -4.96
CA THR A 132 -6.68 -9.29 -5.85
C THR A 132 -5.91 -8.01 -6.19
N ILE A 133 -6.60 -6.92 -6.53
CA ILE A 133 -5.98 -5.62 -6.84
C ILE A 133 -5.19 -5.11 -5.65
N ILE A 134 -5.77 -5.13 -4.45
CA ILE A 134 -5.10 -4.71 -3.20
C ILE A 134 -3.85 -5.57 -2.97
N THR A 135 -3.98 -6.91 -3.04
CA THR A 135 -2.86 -7.84 -2.77
C THR A 135 -1.71 -7.64 -3.76
N VAL A 136 -2.00 -7.53 -5.05
CA VAL A 136 -0.99 -7.30 -6.09
C VAL A 136 -0.32 -5.94 -5.91
N THR A 137 -1.08 -4.92 -5.55
CA THR A 137 -0.56 -3.57 -5.35
C THR A 137 0.32 -3.50 -4.09
N ASP A 138 -0.11 -4.12 -2.99
CA ASP A 138 0.66 -4.24 -1.75
C ASP A 138 1.99 -4.96 -1.97
N GLN A 139 2.00 -6.02 -2.81
CA GLN A 139 3.24 -6.70 -3.20
C GLN A 139 4.17 -5.79 -4.00
N LYS A 140 3.65 -5.00 -4.94
CA LYS A 140 4.45 -4.03 -5.72
C LYS A 140 5.04 -2.94 -4.82
N ILE A 141 4.24 -2.40 -3.89
CA ILE A 141 4.67 -1.43 -2.88
C ILE A 141 5.82 -2.03 -2.06
N THR A 142 5.65 -3.24 -1.54
CA THR A 142 6.65 -3.92 -0.72
C THR A 142 7.96 -4.14 -1.48
N ASN A 143 7.88 -4.62 -2.72
CA ASN A 143 9.07 -4.85 -3.55
C ASN A 143 9.81 -3.55 -3.86
N LEU A 144 9.09 -2.46 -4.16
CA LEU A 144 9.68 -1.17 -4.45
C LEU A 144 10.33 -0.54 -3.20
N ILE A 145 9.70 -0.68 -2.03
CA ILE A 145 10.31 -0.26 -0.76
C ILE A 145 11.64 -0.99 -0.53
N LYS A 146 11.68 -2.31 -0.77
CA LYS A 146 12.93 -3.10 -0.66
C LYS A 146 14.00 -2.61 -1.63
N GLN A 147 13.64 -2.27 -2.87
CA GLN A 147 14.58 -1.70 -3.85
C GLN A 147 15.13 -0.34 -3.42
N ILE A 148 14.27 0.53 -2.87
CA ILE A 148 14.69 1.84 -2.35
C ILE A 148 15.61 1.67 -1.13
N GLN A 149 15.30 0.73 -0.24
CA GLN A 149 16.13 0.42 0.94
C GLN A 149 17.55 -0.02 0.54
N THR A 150 17.67 -0.93 -0.42
CA THR A 150 18.99 -1.41 -0.87
C THR A 150 19.81 -0.29 -1.51
N GLN A 151 19.20 0.58 -2.33
CA GLN A 151 19.89 1.69 -2.99
C GLN A 151 20.23 2.85 -2.04
N ASN A 152 19.34 3.21 -1.12
CA ASN A 152 19.63 4.23 -0.09
C ASN A 152 20.84 3.86 0.79
N HIS A 153 21.09 2.56 1.00
CA HIS A 153 22.27 2.10 1.72
C HIS A 153 23.57 2.40 0.94
N PHE A 154 23.57 2.18 -0.38
CA PHE A 154 24.69 2.53 -1.24
C PHE A 154 24.95 4.04 -1.28
N ASP A 155 23.91 4.86 -1.31
CA ASP A 155 24.06 6.33 -1.31
C ASP A 155 24.57 6.87 0.02
N LYS A 156 24.21 6.26 1.17
CA LYS A 156 24.82 6.61 2.47
C LYS A 156 26.30 6.24 2.54
N LEU A 157 26.71 5.11 1.95
CA LEU A 157 28.12 4.72 1.87
C LEU A 157 28.92 5.59 0.89
N SER A 158 28.28 6.11 -0.17
CA SER A 158 28.89 6.94 -1.21
C SER A 158 28.93 8.44 -0.86
N SER A 159 27.96 8.95 -0.08
CA SER A 159 27.80 10.39 0.20
C SER A 159 28.73 10.99 1.27
N ASN A 160 29.74 10.26 1.73
CA ASN A 160 30.69 10.74 2.75
C ASN A 160 31.65 11.85 2.24
N LYS A 161 31.31 12.55 1.14
CA LYS A 161 32.22 13.50 0.50
C LYS A 161 31.73 14.93 0.27
N ASN A 162 30.46 15.31 0.39
CA ASN A 162 30.08 16.75 0.34
C ASN A 162 28.71 17.07 0.96
N ASN A 163 28.71 18.05 1.86
CA ASN A 163 27.63 18.47 2.75
C ASN A 163 26.39 19.09 2.05
N LYS A 164 25.39 18.27 1.73
CA LYS A 164 23.98 18.71 1.70
C LYS A 164 23.10 17.62 2.30
N LYS A 165 22.63 17.83 3.53
CA LYS A 165 21.79 16.87 4.26
C LYS A 165 20.48 16.66 3.50
N PHE A 166 20.38 15.56 2.75
CA PHE A 166 19.17 15.18 2.02
C PHE A 166 18.02 14.95 3.01
N ASN A 167 17.02 15.84 3.02
CA ASN A 167 15.86 15.70 3.88
C ASN A 167 14.82 14.78 3.22
N PHE A 168 14.96 13.48 3.44
CA PHE A 168 14.11 12.42 2.88
C PHE A 168 12.61 12.65 3.15
N TYR A 169 12.27 13.19 4.33
CA TYR A 169 10.89 13.52 4.69
C TYR A 169 10.30 14.62 3.81
N GLN A 170 11.04 15.73 3.61
CA GLN A 170 10.55 16.84 2.78
C GLN A 170 10.31 16.40 1.34
N VAL A 171 11.17 15.54 0.78
CA VAL A 171 11.01 15.00 -0.57
C VAL A 171 9.74 14.14 -0.66
N ILE A 172 9.56 13.19 0.26
CA ILE A 172 8.36 12.34 0.27
C ILE A 172 7.10 13.16 0.47
N TYR A 173 7.10 14.09 1.43
CA TYR A 173 5.96 14.95 1.70
C TYR A 173 5.58 15.79 0.48
N HIS A 174 6.55 16.40 -0.19
CA HIS A 174 6.31 17.19 -1.41
C HIS A 174 5.74 16.33 -2.54
N LEU A 175 6.27 15.11 -2.72
CA LEU A 175 5.74 14.18 -3.72
C LEU A 175 4.32 13.71 -3.39
N ILE A 176 4.01 13.43 -2.12
CA ILE A 176 2.64 13.09 -1.68
C ILE A 176 1.71 14.26 -1.96
N ASP A 177 2.09 15.47 -1.55
CA ASP A 177 1.28 16.67 -1.78
C ASP A 177 1.01 16.89 -3.28
N GLN A 178 1.98 16.63 -4.15
CA GLN A 178 1.82 16.78 -5.61
C GLN A 178 1.06 15.65 -6.29
N LYS A 179 1.22 14.40 -5.82
CA LYS A 179 0.74 13.22 -6.57
C LYS A 179 -0.46 12.55 -5.93
N PHE A 180 -0.51 12.46 -4.60
CA PHE A 180 -1.59 11.80 -3.87
C PHE A 180 -2.84 12.69 -3.82
N LYS A 181 -3.64 12.65 -4.90
CA LYS A 181 -4.78 13.56 -5.12
C LYS A 181 -6.13 12.89 -4.89
N LEU A 182 -6.28 12.21 -3.75
CA LEU A 182 -7.58 11.69 -3.30
C LEU A 182 -8.25 12.76 -2.43
N LYS A 183 -9.31 13.38 -2.95
CA LYS A 183 -10.03 14.49 -2.30
C LYS A 183 -10.70 14.09 -0.99
N GLU A 184 -10.88 12.79 -0.79
CA GLU A 184 -11.55 12.18 0.36
C GLU A 184 -10.64 12.05 1.59
N VAL A 185 -9.34 12.36 1.44
CA VAL A 185 -8.32 12.16 2.48
C VAL A 185 -7.90 13.49 3.08
N ASP A 186 -7.93 13.59 4.41
CA ASP A 186 -7.47 14.78 5.13
C ASP A 186 -5.96 15.00 4.95
N VAL A 187 -5.54 16.26 4.80
CA VAL A 187 -4.13 16.67 4.66
C VAL A 187 -3.24 16.19 5.82
N ILE A 188 -3.80 15.99 7.03
CA ILE A 188 -3.09 15.42 8.17
C ILE A 188 -2.57 14.01 7.83
N TYR A 189 -3.34 13.21 7.11
CA TYR A 189 -2.92 11.86 6.72
C TYR A 189 -1.82 11.88 5.66
N ASN A 190 -1.72 12.93 4.83
CA ASN A 190 -0.57 13.10 3.94
C ASN A 190 0.74 13.26 4.73
N LYS A 191 0.71 14.01 5.84
CA LYS A 191 1.87 14.18 6.74
C LYS A 191 2.21 12.87 7.47
N MET A 192 1.21 12.16 7.97
CA MET A 192 1.39 10.87 8.64
C MET A 192 1.93 9.80 7.69
N LEU A 193 1.40 9.75 6.47
CA LEU A 193 1.88 8.85 5.42
C LEU A 193 3.34 9.16 5.06
N ALA A 194 3.68 10.44 4.86
CA ALA A 194 5.07 10.85 4.60
C ALA A 194 6.02 10.39 5.73
N SER A 195 5.66 10.67 6.98
CA SER A 195 6.47 10.29 8.15
C SER A 195 6.64 8.77 8.28
N SER A 196 5.56 8.01 8.12
CA SER A 196 5.62 6.55 8.22
C SER A 196 6.40 5.90 7.07
N LEU A 197 6.31 6.42 5.85
CA LEU A 197 7.11 5.94 4.71
C LEU A 197 8.60 6.20 4.92
N VAL A 198 8.98 7.35 5.47
CA VAL A 198 10.37 7.64 5.85
C VAL A 198 10.87 6.59 6.84
N GLN A 199 10.05 6.24 7.84
CA GLN A 199 10.42 5.20 8.80
C GLN A 199 10.59 3.87 8.08
N VAL A 200 9.59 3.39 7.35
CA VAL A 200 9.64 2.11 6.61
C VAL A 200 10.87 2.02 5.70
N ILE A 201 11.20 3.07 4.96
CA ILE A 201 12.35 3.09 4.05
C ILE A 201 13.69 3.13 4.80
N ASN A 202 13.75 3.64 6.02
CA ASN A 202 14.99 3.72 6.81
C ASN A 202 15.15 2.60 7.85
N ILE A 203 14.21 1.66 7.92
CA ILE A 203 14.35 0.49 8.78
C ILE A 203 15.41 -0.44 8.17
N ASN A 204 16.57 -0.54 8.84
CA ASN A 204 17.57 -1.60 8.63
C ASN A 204 17.52 -2.62 9.77
#